data_AF-A0A957S336-F1
#
_entry.id   AF-A0A957S336-F1
#
_cell.length_a   1.000
_cell.length_b   1.000
_cell.length_c   1.000
_cell.angle_alpha   90.00
_cell.angle_beta   90.00
_cell.angle_gamma   90.00
#
_symmetry.space_group_name_H-M   'P 1'
#
loop_
_entity.id
_entity.type
_entity.pdbx_description
1 polymer ?
#
loop_
_entity_poly.entity_id
_entity_poly.type
_entity_poly.pdbx_seq_one_letter_code
_entity_poly.pdbx_strand_id
1 'polypeptide(L)'
;MPLKIAMIGAGSIGFTRKLMHDILAVPELNDTHFAFMDISQSNLDMVSQLAKRDIEFNELPATVSSTTDRRAAIADADYVLCMIRQGGLRAFQMDIDIPLKYGVDQCVGDTLCAGGIMYGQRTIPALLDICTDIREVAKDDALFLNYSNPMAMNVWACNTYGGVPTIGLCHGVQGGHWQITRCIELWAKQEGLIGEDEELHRRDVDIICAGINHQTWYIQVQWRGMDMIPRMLELFENHPVYREQEKVRIDMIRRFGYYTTESNGHVSEYVPWYRKRPDEINDWIDLSHWIHGETGGYLRRVAPSIPSRSPTGA
;
A
#
# COMPACT_ATOMS: atom_id res chain seq x y z
N MET A 1 -27.57 -13.12 9.80
CA MET A 1 -27.19 -12.00 10.68
C MET A 1 -26.25 -11.13 9.89
N PRO A 2 -26.33 -9.79 9.99
CA PRO A 2 -25.39 -8.91 9.34
C PRO A 2 -23.96 -9.24 9.75
N LEU A 3 -23.01 -9.11 8.83
CA LEU A 3 -21.59 -9.24 9.13
C LEU A 3 -21.14 -8.11 10.05
N LYS A 4 -20.23 -8.42 10.99
CA LYS A 4 -19.54 -7.42 11.78
C LYS A 4 -18.09 -7.32 11.33
N ILE A 5 -17.69 -6.12 10.93
CA ILE A 5 -16.32 -5.80 10.54
C ILE A 5 -15.71 -4.82 11.56
N ALA A 6 -14.72 -5.27 12.31
CA ALA A 6 -13.95 -4.40 13.20
C ALA A 6 -12.87 -3.68 12.39
N MET A 7 -12.85 -2.34 12.44
CA MET A 7 -11.89 -1.50 11.72
C MET A 7 -10.94 -0.84 12.72
N ILE A 8 -9.77 -1.45 12.92
CA ILE A 8 -8.74 -1.01 13.87
C ILE A 8 -7.83 0.02 13.19
N GLY A 9 -7.74 1.22 13.77
CA GLY A 9 -7.13 2.39 13.11
C GLY A 9 -8.10 3.14 12.19
N ALA A 10 -9.40 3.12 12.51
CA ALA A 10 -10.45 3.73 11.71
C ALA A 10 -10.30 5.26 11.54
N GLY A 11 -9.50 5.92 12.38
CA GLY A 11 -9.18 7.34 12.25
C GLY A 11 -8.37 7.68 10.99
N SER A 12 -7.94 6.69 10.21
CA SER A 12 -7.46 6.87 8.84
C SER A 12 -8.63 7.23 7.89
N ILE A 13 -9.19 8.43 8.04
CA ILE A 13 -10.49 8.86 7.48
C ILE A 13 -10.69 8.44 6.02
N GLY A 14 -9.75 8.79 5.13
CA GLY A 14 -9.86 8.48 3.71
C GLY A 14 -9.80 6.99 3.41
N PHE A 15 -8.96 6.26 4.13
CA PHE A 15 -8.77 4.83 3.92
C PHE A 15 -9.95 4.02 4.45
N THR A 16 -10.40 4.33 5.67
CA THR A 16 -11.59 3.73 6.30
C THR A 16 -12.84 3.93 5.44
N ARG A 17 -13.10 5.17 5.01
CA ARG A 17 -14.27 5.47 4.17
C ARG A 17 -14.21 4.74 2.83
N LYS A 18 -13.04 4.70 2.17
CA LYS A 18 -12.89 4.00 0.90
C LYS A 18 -13.19 2.50 1.03
N LEU A 19 -12.63 1.84 2.05
CA LEU A 19 -12.92 0.42 2.30
C LEU A 19 -14.40 0.18 2.60
N MET A 20 -15.01 1.05 3.42
CA MET A 20 -16.44 0.97 3.70
C MET A 20 -17.27 1.12 2.42
N HIS A 21 -16.95 2.07 1.55
CA HIS A 21 -17.64 2.26 0.27
C HIS A 21 -17.50 1.04 -0.63
N ASP A 22 -16.28 0.49 -0.76
CA ASP A 22 -16.02 -0.69 -1.59
C ASP A 22 -16.80 -1.92 -1.07
N ILE A 23 -16.89 -2.10 0.25
CA ILE A 23 -17.66 -3.18 0.88
C ILE A 23 -19.17 -2.98 0.64
N LEU A 24 -19.68 -1.77 0.84
CA LEU A 24 -21.10 -1.45 0.65
C LEU A 24 -21.56 -1.51 -0.82
N ALA A 25 -20.62 -1.40 -1.76
CA ALA A 25 -20.91 -1.58 -3.19
C ALA A 25 -21.20 -3.04 -3.57
N VAL A 26 -20.91 -4.01 -2.68
CA VAL A 26 -21.26 -5.42 -2.85
C VAL A 26 -22.66 -5.66 -2.26
N PRO A 27 -23.67 -6.02 -3.07
CA PRO A 27 -25.06 -6.15 -2.60
C PRO A 27 -25.24 -7.06 -1.38
N GLU A 28 -24.47 -8.15 -1.31
CA GLU A 28 -24.50 -9.13 -0.23
C GLU A 28 -23.89 -8.64 1.08
N LEU A 29 -23.19 -7.49 1.07
CA LEU A 29 -22.51 -6.91 2.23
C LEU A 29 -23.10 -5.55 2.64
N ASN A 30 -24.19 -5.11 2.00
CA ASN A 30 -24.72 -3.76 2.17
C ASN A 30 -25.38 -3.49 3.55
N ASP A 31 -25.64 -4.54 4.33
CA ASP A 31 -26.20 -4.49 5.69
C ASP A 31 -25.12 -4.59 6.79
N THR A 32 -23.84 -4.64 6.40
CA THR A 32 -22.70 -4.80 7.31
C THR A 32 -22.74 -3.81 8.48
N HIS A 33 -22.45 -4.32 9.67
CA HIS A 33 -22.11 -3.52 10.84
C HIS A 33 -20.60 -3.22 10.87
N PHE A 34 -20.23 -1.95 10.81
CA PHE A 34 -18.85 -1.51 10.96
C PHE A 34 -18.57 -1.04 12.39
N ALA A 35 -17.63 -1.68 13.07
CA ALA A 35 -17.16 -1.27 14.39
C ALA A 35 -15.84 -0.51 14.26
N PHE A 36 -15.91 0.81 14.27
CA PHE A 36 -14.76 1.68 14.14
C PHE A 36 -14.00 1.79 15.46
N MET A 37 -12.69 1.59 15.40
CA MET A 37 -11.81 1.79 16.55
C MET A 37 -10.59 2.61 16.19
N ASP A 38 -10.32 3.63 17.01
CA ASP A 38 -9.09 4.41 16.97
C ASP A 38 -8.75 4.92 18.38
N ILE A 39 -7.48 5.22 18.62
CA ILE A 39 -7.04 5.84 19.88
C ILE A 39 -7.32 7.35 19.90
N SER A 40 -7.51 7.96 18.72
CA SER A 40 -7.82 9.37 18.56
C SER A 40 -9.34 9.57 18.51
N GLN A 41 -9.92 10.02 19.61
CA GLN A 41 -11.36 10.32 19.68
C GLN A 41 -11.80 11.32 18.60
N SER A 42 -11.00 12.35 18.33
CA SER A 42 -11.34 13.36 17.32
C SER A 42 -11.40 12.80 15.91
N ASN A 43 -10.45 11.94 15.53
CA ASN A 43 -10.47 11.29 14.21
C ASN A 43 -11.63 10.29 14.11
N LEU A 44 -11.89 9.57 15.22
CA LEU A 44 -12.97 8.60 15.32
C LEU A 44 -14.34 9.26 15.18
N ASP A 45 -14.56 10.41 15.83
CA ASP A 45 -15.79 11.18 15.70
C ASP A 45 -15.99 11.67 14.27
N MET A 46 -14.93 12.19 13.65
CA MET A 46 -14.98 12.71 12.28
C MET A 46 -15.33 11.60 11.27
N VAL A 47 -14.63 10.46 11.31
CA VAL A 47 -14.89 9.36 10.37
C VAL A 47 -16.27 8.74 10.60
N SER A 48 -16.73 8.64 11.85
CA SER A 48 -18.05 8.10 12.19
C SER A 48 -19.18 8.98 11.68
N GLN A 49 -19.06 10.31 11.82
CA GLN A 49 -20.04 11.25 11.29
C GLN A 49 -20.13 11.19 9.76
N LEU A 50 -18.97 11.16 9.08
CA LEU A 50 -18.93 11.05 7.62
C LEU A 50 -19.53 9.73 7.14
N ALA A 51 -19.16 8.61 7.77
CA ALA A 51 -19.67 7.28 7.42
C ALA A 51 -21.19 7.17 7.59
N LYS A 52 -21.73 7.67 8.72
CA LYS A 52 -23.18 7.67 8.97
C LYS A 52 -23.93 8.51 7.92
N ARG A 53 -23.39 9.67 7.54
CA ARG A 53 -23.98 10.50 6.48
C ARG A 53 -23.95 9.81 5.12
N ASP A 54 -22.87 9.11 4.81
CA ASP A 54 -22.77 8.33 3.56
C ASP A 54 -23.84 7.23 3.53
N ILE A 55 -24.02 6.49 4.63
CA ILE A 55 -25.03 5.42 4.75
C ILE A 55 -26.45 5.98 4.64
N GLU A 56 -26.76 7.05 5.38
CA GLU A 56 -28.09 7.67 5.40
C GLU A 56 -28.47 8.24 4.04
N PHE A 57 -27.55 8.96 3.39
CA PHE A 57 -27.79 9.55 2.07
C PHE A 57 -28.07 8.50 0.98
N ASN A 58 -27.46 7.32 1.09
CA ASN A 58 -27.63 6.22 0.14
C ASN A 58 -28.72 5.22 0.57
N GLU A 59 -29.46 5.51 1.66
CA GLU A 59 -30.53 4.65 2.18
C GLU A 59 -30.08 3.20 2.44
N LEU A 60 -28.84 3.02 2.89
CA LEU A 60 -28.26 1.70 3.12
C LEU A 60 -28.61 1.14 4.51
N PRO A 61 -28.82 -0.18 4.65
CA PRO A 61 -29.15 -0.82 5.93
C PRO A 61 -27.96 -0.96 6.88
N ALA A 62 -26.74 -0.71 6.41
CA ALA A 62 -25.51 -0.77 7.20
C ALA A 62 -25.55 0.12 8.45
N THR A 63 -24.75 -0.25 9.45
CA THR A 63 -24.67 0.49 10.70
C THR A 63 -23.23 0.71 11.13
N VAL A 64 -22.99 1.76 11.93
CA VAL A 64 -21.65 2.11 12.43
C VAL A 64 -21.70 2.28 13.94
N SER A 65 -20.84 1.55 14.64
CA SER A 65 -20.45 1.83 16.03
C SER A 65 -19.03 2.40 16.07
N SER A 66 -18.72 3.15 17.12
CA SER A 66 -17.38 3.69 17.34
C SER A 66 -16.97 3.56 18.80
N THR A 67 -15.72 3.20 19.04
CA THR A 67 -15.16 3.02 20.38
C THR A 67 -13.64 3.23 20.40
N THR A 68 -13.09 3.66 21.52
CA THR A 68 -11.64 3.67 21.76
C THR A 68 -11.17 2.35 22.39
N ASP A 69 -12.09 1.48 22.80
CA ASP A 69 -11.81 0.14 23.30
C ASP A 69 -11.70 -0.87 22.14
N ARG A 70 -10.49 -1.39 21.95
CA ARG A 70 -10.17 -2.37 20.92
C ARG A 70 -10.95 -3.67 21.06
N ARG A 71 -11.11 -4.19 22.28
CA ARG A 71 -11.81 -5.45 22.52
C ARG A 71 -13.29 -5.30 22.23
N ALA A 72 -13.89 -4.17 22.60
CA ALA A 72 -15.29 -3.88 22.29
C ALA A 72 -15.55 -3.85 20.77
N ALA A 73 -14.61 -3.31 19.98
CA ALA A 73 -14.71 -3.32 18.52
C ALA A 73 -14.59 -4.73 17.94
N ILE A 74 -13.65 -5.54 18.44
CA ILE A 74 -13.35 -6.90 17.96
C ILE A 74 -14.41 -7.93 18.39
N ALA A 75 -15.11 -7.70 19.51
CA ALA A 75 -16.10 -8.63 20.05
C ALA A 75 -17.10 -9.10 18.99
N ASP A 76 -17.26 -10.41 18.79
CA ASP A 76 -18.16 -11.02 17.80
C ASP A 76 -17.92 -10.60 16.32
N ALA A 77 -16.76 -10.06 15.98
CA ALA A 77 -16.43 -9.69 14.61
C ALA A 77 -16.19 -10.92 13.72
N ASP A 78 -16.67 -10.85 12.47
CA ASP A 78 -16.40 -11.82 11.40
C ASP A 78 -15.06 -11.51 10.70
N TYR A 79 -14.75 -10.22 10.58
CA TYR A 79 -13.51 -9.73 9.98
C TYR A 79 -12.90 -8.64 10.83
N VAL A 80 -11.58 -8.63 10.93
CA VAL A 80 -10.83 -7.55 11.59
C VAL A 80 -9.89 -6.92 10.57
N LEU A 81 -10.11 -5.66 10.24
CA LEU A 81 -9.28 -4.87 9.33
C LEU A 81 -8.36 -3.97 10.16
N CYS A 82 -7.06 -4.11 10.00
CA CYS A 82 -6.07 -3.27 10.68
C CYS A 82 -5.38 -2.31 9.72
N MET A 83 -5.43 -1.02 10.06
CA MET A 83 -4.92 0.09 9.27
C MET A 83 -4.07 1.03 10.13
N ILE A 84 -3.55 0.53 11.25
CA ILE A 84 -2.81 1.35 12.22
C ILE A 84 -1.48 1.83 11.64
N ARG A 85 -1.05 3.02 12.08
CA ARG A 85 0.33 3.48 11.98
C ARG A 85 0.93 3.58 13.37
N GLN A 86 1.59 2.52 13.81
CA GLN A 86 2.11 2.46 15.17
C GLN A 86 3.17 3.55 15.41
N GLY A 87 2.92 4.42 16.40
CA GLY A 87 3.75 5.58 16.72
C GLY A 87 3.43 6.86 15.91
N GLY A 88 2.47 6.80 14.99
CA GLY A 88 2.00 7.94 14.20
C GLY A 88 3.10 8.63 13.37
N LEU A 89 2.83 9.87 12.98
CA LEU A 89 3.78 10.67 12.17
C LEU A 89 5.05 11.02 12.93
N ARG A 90 4.98 11.16 14.26
CA ARG A 90 6.15 11.48 15.08
C ARG A 90 7.20 10.36 15.05
N ALA A 91 6.78 9.10 15.24
CA ALA A 91 7.70 7.98 15.14
C ALA A 91 8.20 7.81 13.70
N PHE A 92 7.31 7.97 12.72
CA PHE A 92 7.67 7.87 11.32
C PHE A 92 8.70 8.93 10.89
N GLN A 93 8.60 10.16 11.40
CA GLN A 93 9.62 11.18 11.17
C GLN A 93 10.99 10.72 11.69
N MET A 94 11.04 10.12 12.88
CA MET A 94 12.29 9.58 13.43
C MET A 94 12.84 8.40 12.61
N ASP A 95 11.96 7.57 12.03
CA ASP A 95 12.35 6.46 11.15
C ASP A 95 13.09 6.94 9.88
N ILE A 96 12.86 8.19 9.47
CA ILE A 96 13.51 8.83 8.32
C ILE A 96 14.70 9.68 8.76
N ASP A 97 14.49 10.58 9.72
CA ASP A 97 15.48 11.59 10.12
C ASP A 97 16.71 10.97 10.81
N ILE A 98 16.52 9.94 11.64
CA ILE A 98 17.64 9.30 12.34
C ILE A 98 18.57 8.60 11.35
N PRO A 99 18.10 7.71 10.45
CA PRO A 99 19.00 7.08 9.48
C PRO A 99 19.66 8.09 8.54
N LEU A 100 18.93 9.14 8.12
CA LEU A 100 19.47 10.17 7.24
C LEU A 100 20.66 10.91 7.87
N LYS A 101 20.64 11.17 9.19
CA LYS A 101 21.78 11.74 9.93
C LYS A 101 23.07 10.91 9.79
N TYR A 102 22.95 9.61 9.57
CA TYR A 102 24.07 8.69 9.39
C TYR A 102 24.31 8.31 7.92
N GLY A 103 23.75 9.08 6.97
CA GLY A 103 23.94 8.86 5.54
C GLY A 103 23.11 7.72 4.96
N VAL A 104 22.09 7.24 5.67
CA VAL A 104 21.16 6.21 5.17
C VAL A 104 19.93 6.88 4.59
N ASP A 105 19.93 7.05 3.27
CA ASP A 105 18.81 7.61 2.52
C ASP A 105 17.69 6.58 2.30
N GLN A 106 16.45 7.01 2.54
CA GLN A 106 15.21 6.26 2.37
C GLN A 106 14.18 7.17 1.66
N CYS A 107 13.45 6.65 0.69
CA CYS A 107 12.33 7.36 0.05
C CYS A 107 11.06 7.30 0.90
N VAL A 108 10.72 6.08 1.35
CA VAL A 108 9.49 5.74 2.06
C VAL A 108 9.80 5.27 3.47
N GLY A 109 10.75 4.35 3.63
CA GLY A 109 11.24 3.90 4.94
C GLY A 109 10.19 3.19 5.81
N ASP A 110 9.15 2.61 5.22
CA ASP A 110 8.06 1.95 5.96
C ASP A 110 8.06 0.41 5.84
N THR A 111 8.93 -0.13 4.98
CA THR A 111 8.88 -1.56 4.59
C THR A 111 10.13 -2.31 5.00
N LEU A 112 11.30 -1.82 4.59
CA LEU A 112 12.61 -2.34 4.97
C LEU A 112 13.55 -1.18 5.34
N CYS A 113 14.87 -1.38 5.24
CA CYS A 113 15.87 -0.41 5.66
C CYS A 113 15.76 -0.11 7.17
N ALA A 114 16.56 0.85 7.65
CA ALA A 114 16.56 1.20 9.07
C ALA A 114 15.16 1.64 9.55
N GLY A 115 14.45 2.44 8.76
CA GLY A 115 13.10 2.91 9.05
C GLY A 115 12.09 1.78 9.16
N GLY A 116 12.04 0.89 8.17
CA GLY A 116 11.12 -0.24 8.17
C GLY A 116 11.41 -1.26 9.27
N ILE A 117 12.68 -1.48 9.64
CA ILE A 117 13.05 -2.34 10.78
C ILE A 117 12.58 -1.72 12.09
N MET A 118 12.87 -0.44 12.35
CA MET A 118 12.42 0.27 13.55
C MET A 118 10.88 0.30 13.62
N TYR A 119 10.23 0.50 12.48
CA TYR A 119 8.77 0.47 12.40
C TYR A 119 8.21 -0.91 12.72
N GLY A 120 8.77 -1.98 12.13
CA GLY A 120 8.41 -3.36 12.42
C GLY A 120 8.56 -3.72 13.90
N GLN A 121 9.67 -3.32 14.54
CA GLN A 121 9.89 -3.56 15.98
C GLN A 121 8.81 -2.94 16.88
N ARG A 122 8.21 -1.82 16.46
CA ARG A 122 7.10 -1.21 17.20
C ARG A 122 5.75 -1.81 16.84
N THR A 123 5.54 -2.14 15.58
CA THR A 123 4.23 -2.59 15.06
C THR A 123 3.94 -4.05 15.42
N ILE A 124 4.94 -4.94 15.34
CA ILE A 124 4.74 -6.38 15.59
C ILE A 124 4.12 -6.65 16.97
N PRO A 125 4.61 -6.10 18.10
CA PRO A 125 3.98 -6.31 19.40
C PRO A 125 2.52 -5.87 19.43
N ALA A 126 2.19 -4.71 18.85
CA ALA A 126 0.82 -4.21 18.81
C ALA A 126 -0.11 -5.12 17.99
N LEU A 127 0.38 -5.70 16.89
CA LEU A 127 -0.40 -6.66 16.10
C LEU A 127 -0.57 -8.00 16.80
N LEU A 128 0.41 -8.45 17.60
CA LEU A 128 0.27 -9.66 18.42
C LEU A 128 -0.73 -9.47 19.56
N ASP A 129 -0.82 -8.27 20.14
CA ASP A 129 -1.88 -7.90 21.08
C ASP A 129 -3.26 -7.94 20.39
N ILE A 130 -3.38 -7.40 19.17
CA ILE A 130 -4.60 -7.51 18.36
C ILE A 130 -4.95 -8.98 18.10
N CYS A 131 -3.98 -9.81 17.72
CA CYS A 131 -4.22 -11.25 17.52
C CYS A 131 -4.75 -11.91 18.80
N THR A 132 -4.25 -11.50 19.96
CA THR A 132 -4.73 -12.00 21.26
C THR A 132 -6.18 -11.61 21.52
N ASP A 133 -6.54 -10.35 21.28
CA ASP A 133 -7.93 -9.93 21.38
C ASP A 133 -8.83 -10.68 20.38
N ILE A 134 -8.39 -10.90 19.14
CA ILE A 134 -9.16 -11.66 18.14
C ILE A 134 -9.47 -13.06 18.67
N ARG A 135 -8.47 -13.80 19.16
CA ARG A 135 -8.67 -15.16 19.67
C ARG A 135 -9.59 -15.22 20.89
N GLU A 136 -9.67 -14.16 21.67
CA GLU A 136 -10.43 -14.13 22.92
C GLU A 136 -11.86 -13.64 22.76
N VAL A 137 -12.12 -12.72 21.81
CA VAL A 137 -13.43 -12.05 21.73
C VAL A 137 -14.05 -12.03 20.34
N ALA A 138 -13.32 -12.29 19.26
CA ALA A 138 -13.94 -12.39 17.93
C ALA A 138 -14.65 -13.75 17.74
N LYS A 139 -15.24 -13.96 16.56
CA LYS A 139 -15.74 -15.28 16.16
C LYS A 139 -14.59 -16.24 15.89
N ASP A 140 -14.84 -17.55 16.06
CA ASP A 140 -13.82 -18.62 15.96
C ASP A 140 -13.07 -18.63 14.60
N ASP A 141 -13.72 -18.19 13.53
CA ASP A 141 -13.20 -18.16 12.16
C ASP A 141 -12.88 -16.74 11.66
N ALA A 142 -12.76 -15.77 12.58
CA ALA A 142 -12.50 -14.39 12.22
C ALA A 142 -11.18 -14.22 11.44
N LEU A 143 -11.27 -13.57 10.29
CA LEU A 143 -10.12 -13.33 9.42
C LEU A 143 -9.45 -12.00 9.76
N PHE A 144 -8.13 -12.03 9.98
CA PHE A 144 -7.36 -10.81 10.22
C PHE A 144 -6.79 -10.25 8.91
N LEU A 145 -7.32 -9.12 8.46
CA LEU A 145 -6.91 -8.41 7.25
C LEU A 145 -6.03 -7.22 7.61
N ASN A 146 -4.73 -7.31 7.32
CA ASN A 146 -3.76 -6.28 7.68
C ASN A 146 -3.38 -5.42 6.48
N TYR A 147 -3.52 -4.10 6.62
CA TYR A 147 -3.00 -3.07 5.72
C TYR A 147 -1.76 -2.36 6.30
N SER A 148 -1.40 -2.59 7.56
CA SER A 148 -0.29 -1.93 8.22
C SER A 148 1.07 -2.47 7.77
N ASN A 149 1.96 -1.56 7.40
CA ASN A 149 3.36 -1.86 7.12
C ASN A 149 4.21 -2.01 8.41
N PRO A 150 5.38 -2.67 8.35
CA PRO A 150 5.93 -3.40 7.22
C PRO A 150 5.23 -4.76 7.00
N MET A 151 4.50 -4.89 5.88
CA MET A 151 3.52 -5.97 5.67
C MET A 151 4.10 -7.37 5.85
N ALA A 152 5.23 -7.66 5.20
CA ALA A 152 5.82 -9.00 5.20
C ALA A 152 6.24 -9.42 6.62
N MET A 153 6.92 -8.54 7.37
CA MET A 153 7.34 -8.82 8.75
C MET A 153 6.12 -8.96 9.67
N ASN A 154 5.13 -8.06 9.53
CA ASN A 154 3.92 -8.06 10.34
C ASN A 154 3.10 -9.34 10.16
N VAL A 155 2.74 -9.66 8.91
CA VAL A 155 1.90 -10.82 8.58
C VAL A 155 2.62 -12.13 8.91
N TRP A 156 3.95 -12.18 8.73
CA TRP A 156 4.74 -13.33 9.15
C TRP A 156 4.69 -13.53 10.67
N ALA A 157 4.86 -12.46 11.45
CA ALA A 157 4.78 -12.53 12.90
C ALA A 157 3.38 -12.95 13.39
N CYS A 158 2.31 -12.37 12.83
CA CYS A 158 0.94 -12.73 13.18
C CYS A 158 0.62 -14.20 12.88
N ASN A 159 1.00 -14.71 11.69
CA ASN A 159 0.72 -16.10 11.36
C ASN A 159 1.58 -17.10 12.15
N THR A 160 2.82 -16.73 12.49
CA THR A 160 3.73 -17.63 13.23
C THR A 160 3.45 -17.65 14.72
N TYR A 161 3.21 -16.48 15.32
CA TYR A 161 3.13 -16.30 16.77
C TYR A 161 1.77 -15.81 17.25
N GLY A 162 0.98 -15.19 16.37
CA GLY A 162 -0.34 -14.66 16.69
C GLY A 162 -1.47 -15.69 16.60
N GLY A 163 -1.28 -16.85 15.96
CA GLY A 163 -2.28 -17.92 15.95
C GLY A 163 -3.65 -17.53 15.38
N VAL A 164 -3.70 -16.53 14.49
CA VAL A 164 -4.90 -16.04 13.81
C VAL A 164 -4.64 -16.10 12.30
N PRO A 165 -5.59 -16.58 11.48
CA PRO A 165 -5.48 -16.52 10.03
C PRO A 165 -5.31 -15.07 9.58
N THR A 166 -4.10 -14.71 9.12
CA THR A 166 -3.76 -13.31 8.81
C THR A 166 -3.38 -13.15 7.34
N ILE A 167 -4.08 -12.26 6.64
CA ILE A 167 -3.82 -11.91 5.24
C ILE A 167 -3.35 -10.46 5.16
N GLY A 168 -2.23 -10.25 4.46
CA GLY A 168 -1.73 -8.92 4.12
C GLY A 168 -2.33 -8.41 2.82
N LEU A 169 -2.80 -7.16 2.81
CA LEU A 169 -3.40 -6.54 1.63
C LEU A 169 -2.61 -5.28 1.24
N CYS A 170 -2.19 -5.22 -0.02
CA CYS A 170 -1.47 -4.08 -0.60
C CYS A 170 -1.97 -3.79 -2.01
N HIS A 171 -1.79 -2.55 -2.48
CA HIS A 171 -2.34 -2.05 -3.74
C HIS A 171 -1.29 -1.87 -4.86
N GLY A 172 -0.03 -2.27 -4.63
CA GLY A 172 1.06 -2.06 -5.60
C GLY A 172 0.85 -2.78 -6.94
N VAL A 173 0.24 -3.98 -6.93
CA VAL A 173 -0.02 -4.76 -8.16
C VAL A 173 -0.97 -4.01 -9.09
N GLN A 174 -2.00 -3.36 -8.56
CA GLN A 174 -3.00 -2.64 -9.36
C GLN A 174 -2.36 -1.45 -10.08
N GLY A 175 -1.43 -0.74 -9.41
CA GLY A 175 -0.72 0.39 -9.98
C GLY A 175 0.17 0.00 -11.15
N GLY A 176 1.04 -0.99 -10.97
CA GLY A 176 1.89 -1.46 -12.06
C GLY A 176 1.10 -2.13 -13.19
N HIS A 177 0.00 -2.84 -12.90
CA HIS A 177 -0.88 -3.40 -13.94
C HIS A 177 -1.45 -2.33 -14.87
N TRP A 178 -1.86 -1.18 -14.31
CA TRP A 178 -2.24 -0.02 -15.11
C TRP A 178 -1.10 0.52 -15.95
N GLN A 179 0.10 0.70 -15.39
CA GLN A 179 1.26 1.19 -16.16
C GLN A 179 1.59 0.27 -17.34
N ILE A 180 1.63 -1.04 -17.10
CA ILE A 180 1.83 -2.07 -18.14
C ILE A 180 0.77 -1.93 -19.23
N THR A 181 -0.51 -1.82 -18.85
CA THR A 181 -1.63 -1.66 -19.78
C THR A 181 -1.44 -0.42 -20.66
N ARG A 182 -1.00 0.71 -20.09
CA ARG A 182 -0.76 1.94 -20.86
C ARG A 182 0.43 1.84 -21.80
N CYS A 183 1.50 1.15 -21.41
CA CYS A 183 2.60 0.88 -22.33
C CYS A 183 2.18 -0.02 -23.50
N ILE A 184 1.39 -1.07 -23.22
CA ILE A 184 0.86 -1.96 -24.26
C ILE A 184 -0.10 -1.19 -25.18
N GLU A 185 -0.98 -0.35 -24.64
CA GLU A 185 -1.90 0.47 -25.43
C GLU A 185 -1.14 1.41 -26.39
N LEU A 186 -0.13 2.11 -25.90
CA LEU A 186 0.69 3.01 -26.70
C LEU A 186 1.37 2.27 -27.86
N TRP A 187 2.01 1.14 -27.56
CA TRP A 187 2.66 0.30 -28.56
C TRP A 187 1.67 -0.28 -29.56
N ALA A 188 0.53 -0.80 -29.10
CA ALA A 188 -0.50 -1.38 -29.94
C ALA A 188 -1.09 -0.35 -30.91
N LYS A 189 -1.25 0.91 -30.49
CA LYS A 189 -1.65 2.03 -31.37
C LYS A 189 -0.59 2.31 -32.43
N GLN A 190 0.69 2.37 -32.04
CA GLN A 190 1.80 2.61 -32.97
C GLN A 190 1.93 1.52 -34.03
N GLU A 191 1.70 0.26 -33.65
CA GLU A 191 1.72 -0.90 -34.56
C GLU A 191 0.42 -1.07 -35.36
N GLY A 192 -0.60 -0.24 -35.13
CA GLY A 192 -1.91 -0.34 -35.80
C GLY A 192 -2.74 -1.57 -35.41
N LEU A 193 -2.49 -2.15 -34.23
CA LEU A 193 -3.21 -3.32 -33.70
C LEU A 193 -4.54 -2.97 -33.02
N ILE A 194 -4.70 -1.70 -32.63
CA ILE A 194 -5.93 -1.09 -32.11
C ILE A 194 -6.12 0.29 -32.71
N GLY A 195 -7.35 0.81 -32.68
CA GLY A 195 -7.65 2.15 -33.18
C GLY A 195 -7.02 3.27 -32.32
N GLU A 196 -6.79 4.44 -32.90
CA GLU A 196 -6.24 5.60 -32.16
C GLU A 196 -7.13 6.01 -30.98
N ASP A 197 -8.45 5.88 -31.15
CA ASP A 197 -9.48 6.19 -30.14
C ASP A 197 -9.81 5.00 -29.21
N GLU A 198 -9.22 3.81 -29.45
CA GLU A 198 -9.44 2.63 -28.59
C GLU A 198 -8.63 2.77 -27.30
N GLU A 199 -9.23 2.47 -26.16
CA GLU A 199 -8.55 2.47 -24.86
C GLU A 199 -8.50 1.05 -24.31
N LEU A 200 -7.32 0.65 -23.81
CA LEU A 200 -7.18 -0.61 -23.09
C LEU A 200 -7.49 -0.41 -21.61
N HIS A 201 -8.27 -1.32 -21.07
CA HIS A 201 -8.45 -1.46 -19.63
C HIS A 201 -7.50 -2.55 -19.11
N ARG A 202 -7.09 -2.46 -17.84
CA ARG A 202 -6.27 -3.51 -17.20
C ARG A 202 -6.91 -4.92 -17.23
N ARG A 203 -8.20 -5.03 -17.55
CA ARG A 203 -8.90 -6.32 -17.68
C ARG A 203 -8.62 -6.99 -19.01
N ASP A 204 -8.07 -6.26 -19.98
CA ASP A 204 -7.66 -6.78 -21.28
C ASP A 204 -6.25 -7.38 -21.26
N VAL A 205 -5.52 -7.18 -20.16
CA VAL A 205 -4.14 -7.65 -19.96
C VAL A 205 -4.12 -8.63 -18.80
N ASP A 206 -3.85 -9.90 -19.09
CA ASP A 206 -3.73 -10.95 -18.09
C ASP A 206 -2.34 -10.93 -17.45
N ILE A 207 -2.28 -11.05 -16.11
CA ILE A 207 -1.03 -11.00 -15.37
C ILE A 207 -0.92 -12.12 -14.33
N ILE A 208 0.31 -12.56 -14.08
CA ILE A 208 0.66 -13.34 -12.88
C ILE A 208 1.81 -12.62 -12.17
N CYS A 209 1.66 -12.45 -10.86
CA CYS A 209 2.60 -11.78 -10.00
C CYS A 209 3.13 -12.72 -8.91
N ALA A 210 4.43 -12.66 -8.61
CA ALA A 210 5.04 -13.44 -7.53
C ALA A 210 6.14 -12.65 -6.81
N GLY A 211 6.25 -12.83 -5.49
CA GLY A 211 7.26 -12.17 -4.66
C GLY A 211 6.75 -11.84 -3.26
N ILE A 212 7.34 -10.81 -2.64
CA ILE A 212 6.96 -10.31 -1.31
C ILE A 212 6.37 -8.91 -1.41
N ASN A 213 5.67 -8.43 -0.38
CA ASN A 213 5.10 -7.09 -0.37
C ASN A 213 6.14 -6.01 -0.77
N HIS A 214 5.78 -5.13 -1.70
CA HIS A 214 6.64 -4.09 -2.29
C HIS A 214 7.87 -4.59 -3.08
N GLN A 215 8.01 -5.90 -3.29
CA GLN A 215 9.00 -6.50 -4.19
C GLN A 215 8.41 -7.75 -4.87
N THR A 216 7.23 -7.57 -5.45
CA THR A 216 6.55 -8.54 -6.29
C THR A 216 6.91 -8.24 -7.75
N TRP A 217 6.92 -9.27 -8.60
CA TRP A 217 7.32 -9.19 -10.00
C TRP A 217 6.21 -9.72 -10.91
N TYR A 218 5.99 -9.06 -12.04
CA TYR A 218 5.09 -9.54 -13.10
C TYR A 218 5.81 -10.62 -13.90
N ILE A 219 5.57 -11.89 -13.55
CA ILE A 219 6.22 -13.05 -14.18
C ILE A 219 5.47 -13.56 -15.42
N GLN A 220 4.24 -13.10 -15.61
CA GLN A 220 3.46 -13.26 -16.84
C GLN A 220 2.72 -11.96 -17.12
N VAL A 221 2.76 -11.53 -18.38
CA VAL A 221 1.94 -10.44 -18.92
C VAL A 221 1.48 -10.87 -20.31
N GLN A 222 0.17 -11.01 -20.50
CA GLN A 222 -0.42 -11.43 -21.77
C GLN A 222 -1.46 -10.42 -22.25
N TRP A 223 -1.43 -10.12 -23.54
CA TRP A 223 -2.46 -9.30 -24.19
C TRP A 223 -2.86 -9.94 -25.52
N ARG A 224 -4.15 -10.27 -25.69
CA ARG A 224 -4.68 -10.99 -26.87
C ARG A 224 -3.87 -12.26 -27.23
N GLY A 225 -3.41 -12.99 -26.21
CA GLY A 225 -2.59 -14.20 -26.37
C GLY A 225 -1.11 -13.98 -26.66
N MET A 226 -0.65 -12.73 -26.80
CA MET A 226 0.77 -12.40 -26.98
C MET A 226 1.46 -12.29 -25.62
N ASP A 227 2.61 -12.94 -25.47
CA ASP A 227 3.51 -12.74 -24.33
C ASP A 227 4.22 -11.39 -24.46
N MET A 228 3.96 -10.50 -23.51
CA MET A 228 4.49 -9.15 -23.51
C MET A 228 5.79 -9.03 -22.70
N ILE A 229 6.16 -10.04 -21.90
CA ILE A 229 7.39 -10.02 -21.07
C ILE A 229 8.63 -9.64 -21.89
N PRO A 230 8.90 -10.24 -23.08
CA PRO A 230 10.08 -9.92 -23.87
C PRO A 230 10.14 -8.46 -24.36
N ARG A 231 9.00 -7.76 -24.42
CA ARG A 231 8.89 -6.38 -24.90
C ARG A 231 8.91 -5.35 -23.77
N MET A 232 8.77 -5.78 -22.51
CA MET A 232 8.56 -4.86 -21.37
C MET A 232 9.61 -3.76 -21.28
N LEU A 233 10.89 -4.07 -21.55
CA LEU A 233 11.95 -3.07 -21.50
C LEU A 233 11.72 -1.95 -22.53
N GLU A 234 11.55 -2.34 -23.79
CA GLU A 234 11.29 -1.41 -24.91
C GLU A 234 10.02 -0.58 -24.64
N LEU A 235 8.94 -1.25 -24.21
CA LEU A 235 7.66 -0.62 -23.93
C LEU A 235 7.77 0.51 -22.88
N PHE A 236 8.54 0.29 -21.81
CA PHE A 236 8.73 1.29 -20.77
C PHE A 236 9.74 2.39 -21.17
N GLU A 237 10.80 2.06 -21.91
CA GLU A 237 11.78 3.03 -22.41
C GLU A 237 11.16 4.00 -23.44
N ASN A 238 10.19 3.53 -24.22
CA ASN A 238 9.50 4.32 -25.23
C ASN A 238 8.30 5.12 -24.69
N HIS A 239 7.81 4.80 -23.49
CA HIS A 239 6.69 5.53 -22.91
C HIS A 239 7.13 6.94 -22.49
N PRO A 240 6.49 8.03 -22.96
CA PRO A 240 6.99 9.40 -22.82
C PRO A 240 7.11 9.89 -21.38
N VAL A 241 6.28 9.37 -20.48
CA VAL A 241 6.28 9.71 -19.04
C VAL A 241 7.09 8.70 -18.20
N TYR A 242 6.79 7.41 -18.29
CA TYR A 242 7.40 6.39 -17.44
C TYR A 242 8.91 6.21 -17.62
N ARG A 243 9.45 6.52 -18.81
CA ARG A 243 10.91 6.55 -19.03
C ARG A 243 11.65 7.47 -18.06
N GLU A 244 11.00 8.54 -17.62
CA GLU A 244 11.56 9.50 -16.65
C GLU A 244 11.19 9.13 -15.21
N GLN A 245 9.97 8.63 -14.98
CA GLN A 245 9.44 8.39 -13.63
C GLN A 245 9.82 7.03 -13.01
N GLU A 246 10.14 6.03 -13.82
CA GLU A 246 10.32 4.63 -13.39
C GLU A 246 11.73 4.09 -13.69
N LYS A 247 12.75 4.95 -13.72
CA LYS A 247 14.14 4.62 -14.10
C LYS A 247 14.72 3.42 -13.34
N VAL A 248 14.46 3.32 -12.03
CA VAL A 248 14.86 2.18 -11.20
C VAL A 248 14.17 0.91 -11.69
N ARG A 249 12.85 0.93 -11.92
CA ARG A 249 12.13 -0.28 -12.36
C ARG A 249 12.47 -0.67 -13.79
N ILE A 250 12.78 0.29 -14.67
CA ILE A 250 13.32 0.04 -16.01
C ILE A 250 14.67 -0.67 -15.91
N ASP A 251 15.55 -0.22 -15.01
CA ASP A 251 16.83 -0.89 -14.77
C ASP A 251 16.65 -2.28 -14.13
N MET A 252 15.61 -2.48 -13.33
CA MET A 252 15.23 -3.81 -12.83
C MET A 252 14.78 -4.75 -13.97
N ILE A 253 13.99 -4.27 -14.94
CA ILE A 253 13.68 -5.07 -16.15
C ILE A 253 14.98 -5.41 -16.88
N ARG A 254 15.87 -4.43 -17.09
CA ARG A 254 17.14 -4.65 -17.80
C ARG A 254 18.01 -5.72 -17.15
N ARG A 255 18.01 -5.79 -15.81
CA ARG A 255 18.84 -6.74 -15.05
C ARG A 255 18.21 -8.11 -14.86
N PHE A 256 16.90 -8.15 -14.65
CA PHE A 256 16.20 -9.37 -14.21
C PHE A 256 15.18 -9.90 -15.22
N GLY A 257 14.84 -9.13 -16.25
CA GLY A 257 13.87 -9.49 -17.29
C GLY A 257 12.41 -9.26 -16.92
N TYR A 258 12.12 -8.77 -15.71
CA TYR A 258 10.75 -8.63 -15.20
C TYR A 258 10.52 -7.23 -14.61
N TYR A 259 9.31 -6.73 -14.76
CA TYR A 259 8.89 -5.48 -14.11
C TYR A 259 8.47 -5.78 -12.66
N THR A 260 8.82 -4.90 -11.72
CA THR A 260 8.40 -5.02 -10.31
C THR A 260 7.05 -4.31 -10.10
N THR A 261 6.32 -4.62 -9.04
CA THR A 261 4.97 -4.05 -8.80
C THR A 261 4.97 -2.66 -8.20
N GLU A 262 5.92 -2.38 -7.32
CA GLU A 262 5.89 -1.17 -6.49
C GLU A 262 6.68 -0.02 -7.12
N SER A 263 6.37 1.21 -6.72
CA SER A 263 6.93 2.42 -7.30
C SER A 263 8.47 2.48 -7.31
N ASN A 264 9.01 3.32 -8.20
CA ASN A 264 10.43 3.68 -8.26
C ASN A 264 11.05 3.94 -6.86
N GLY A 265 10.33 4.69 -6.01
CA GLY A 265 10.75 5.01 -4.65
C GLY A 265 10.93 3.79 -3.75
N HIS A 266 9.95 2.89 -3.66
CA HIS A 266 10.07 1.69 -2.83
C HIS A 266 11.14 0.73 -3.37
N VAL A 267 11.16 0.49 -4.68
CA VAL A 267 12.12 -0.44 -5.29
C VAL A 267 13.55 0.06 -5.10
N SER A 268 13.77 1.38 -5.08
CA SER A 268 15.07 1.97 -4.79
C SER A 268 15.63 1.62 -3.42
N GLU A 269 14.77 1.25 -2.46
CA GLU A 269 15.16 0.85 -1.11
C GLU A 269 15.56 -0.63 -1.02
N TYR A 270 15.06 -1.49 -1.92
CA TYR A 270 15.25 -2.94 -1.89
C TYR A 270 16.63 -3.43 -2.35
N VAL A 271 17.35 -2.63 -3.13
CA VAL A 271 18.62 -3.04 -3.74
C VAL A 271 19.74 -2.06 -3.41
N PRO A 272 21.02 -2.52 -3.38
CA PRO A 272 22.13 -1.70 -2.91
C PRO A 272 22.62 -0.66 -3.93
N TRP A 273 21.94 -0.47 -5.06
CA TRP A 273 22.48 0.27 -6.21
C TRP A 273 22.13 1.74 -6.22
N TYR A 274 20.91 2.12 -5.84
CA TYR A 274 20.34 3.43 -6.22
C TYR A 274 20.46 4.50 -5.13
N ARG A 275 20.26 4.14 -3.86
CA ARG A 275 20.26 5.09 -2.73
C ARG A 275 21.55 5.13 -1.91
N LYS A 276 22.60 4.43 -2.36
CA LYS A 276 23.85 4.28 -1.59
C LYS A 276 24.92 5.30 -1.95
N ARG A 277 24.75 6.01 -3.07
CA ARG A 277 25.68 7.02 -3.61
C ARG A 277 24.92 8.34 -3.80
N PRO A 278 25.04 9.31 -2.88
CA PRO A 278 24.25 10.55 -2.93
C PRO A 278 24.48 11.40 -4.18
N ASP A 279 25.66 11.28 -4.80
CA ASP A 279 26.04 11.94 -6.04
C ASP A 279 25.33 11.35 -7.28
N GLU A 280 24.89 10.10 -7.22
CA GLU A 280 24.19 9.42 -8.33
C GLU A 280 22.66 9.37 -8.16
N ILE A 281 22.12 9.75 -7.00
CA ILE A 281 20.69 9.53 -6.73
C ILE A 281 19.77 10.24 -7.74
N ASN A 282 20.17 11.42 -8.20
CA ASN A 282 19.41 12.22 -9.16
C ASN A 282 19.34 11.58 -10.55
N ASP A 283 20.23 10.63 -10.86
CA ASP A 283 20.16 9.86 -12.11
C ASP A 283 19.01 8.85 -12.07
N TRP A 284 18.59 8.43 -10.87
CA TRP A 284 17.64 7.34 -10.65
C TRP A 284 16.23 7.79 -10.25
N ILE A 285 16.08 9.01 -9.76
CA ILE A 285 14.81 9.52 -9.24
C ILE A 285 14.22 10.58 -10.15
N ASP A 286 12.94 10.84 -9.94
CA ASP A 286 12.22 11.98 -10.49
C ASP A 286 11.54 12.73 -9.34
N LEU A 287 11.49 14.06 -9.43
CA LEU A 287 10.97 14.94 -8.37
C LEU A 287 9.57 15.48 -8.69
N SER A 288 8.94 15.05 -9.79
CA SER A 288 7.57 15.47 -10.13
C SER A 288 6.54 14.98 -9.11
N HIS A 289 6.83 13.87 -8.44
CA HIS A 289 6.02 13.33 -7.36
C HIS A 289 6.87 12.53 -6.38
N TRP A 290 6.55 12.63 -5.08
CA TRP A 290 7.33 12.02 -3.98
C TRP A 290 7.61 10.53 -4.18
N ILE A 291 6.65 9.82 -4.79
CA ILE A 291 6.67 8.36 -4.94
C ILE A 291 7.76 7.88 -5.92
N HIS A 292 8.32 8.79 -6.72
CA HIS A 292 9.35 8.49 -7.72
C HIS A 292 10.78 8.47 -7.15
N GLY A 293 10.96 8.62 -5.82
CA GLY A 293 12.26 8.39 -5.18
C GLY A 293 12.77 9.53 -4.31
N GLU A 294 11.98 10.57 -4.10
CA GLU A 294 12.32 11.70 -3.27
C GLU A 294 12.72 11.24 -1.84
N THR A 295 13.90 11.63 -1.34
CA THR A 295 14.43 11.26 0.00
C THR A 295 13.49 11.66 1.12
N GLY A 296 12.83 10.73 1.80
CA GLY A 296 11.77 11.02 2.77
C GLY A 296 10.49 11.60 2.14
N GLY A 297 10.27 11.31 0.86
CA GLY A 297 9.16 11.85 0.08
C GLY A 297 7.81 11.53 0.69
N TYR A 298 7.62 10.29 1.17
CA TYR A 298 6.35 9.91 1.78
C TYR A 298 6.07 10.72 3.05
N LEU A 299 7.09 10.93 3.90
CA LEU A 299 6.97 11.75 5.11
C LEU A 299 6.53 13.18 4.77
N ARG A 300 7.12 13.81 3.75
CA ARG A 300 6.71 15.15 3.30
C ARG A 300 5.30 15.19 2.75
N ARG A 301 4.87 14.14 2.03
CA ARG A 301 3.50 14.05 1.52
C ARG A 301 2.47 14.05 2.65
N VAL A 302 2.75 13.34 3.75
CA VAL A 302 1.80 13.19 4.88
C VAL A 302 2.01 14.21 6.00
N ALA A 303 3.15 14.90 6.01
CA ALA A 303 3.51 15.94 6.97
C ALA A 303 4.16 17.14 6.24
N PRO A 304 3.39 17.92 5.46
CA PRO A 304 3.91 18.98 4.59
C PRO A 304 4.57 20.15 5.33
N SER A 305 4.41 20.25 6.66
CA SER A 305 5.10 21.22 7.50
C SER A 305 6.57 20.89 7.78
N ILE A 306 7.05 19.68 7.41
CA ILE A 306 8.44 19.25 7.58
C ILE A 306 9.27 19.70 6.37
N PRO A 307 10.31 20.54 6.54
CA PRO A 307 11.12 21.06 5.43
C PRO A 307 11.94 19.96 4.73
N SER A 308 12.26 20.18 3.45
CA SER A 308 13.12 19.27 2.68
C SER A 308 14.53 19.24 3.26
N ARG A 309 15.13 18.04 3.28
CA ARG A 309 16.55 17.84 3.60
C ARG A 309 17.17 17.12 2.41
N SER A 310 18.21 17.71 1.82
CA SER A 310 18.90 17.05 0.72
C SER A 310 19.72 15.88 1.26
N PRO A 311 19.81 14.76 0.51
CA PRO A 311 20.78 13.70 0.82
C PRO A 311 22.23 14.19 0.68
N THR A 312 22.44 15.32 0.00
CA THR A 312 23.74 15.93 -0.28
C THR A 312 24.23 16.90 0.79
N GLY A 313 23.64 16.87 2.00
CA GLY A 313 23.88 17.82 3.11
C GLY A 313 25.20 18.58 3.03
N ALA A 314 25.08 19.87 2.70
CA ALA A 314 25.90 20.93 3.28
C ALA A 314 25.02 21.66 4.30
#